data_AF-A0A7X3Y0G0-F1
#
_entry.id   AF-A0A7X3Y0G0-F1
#
_cell.length_a   1.000
_cell.length_b   1.000
_cell.length_c   1.000
_cell.angle_alpha   90.00
_cell.angle_beta   90.00
_cell.angle_gamma   90.00
#
_symmetry.space_group_name_H-M   'P 1'
#
loop_
_entity.id
_entity.type
_entity.pdbx_description
1 polymer ?
#
loop_
_entity_poly.entity_id
_entity_poly.type
_entity_poly.pdbx_seq_one_letter_code
_entity_poly.pdbx_strand_id
1 'polypeptide(L)'
;MGKLLVVGSVAFDTVRTPFGEATEVLGGSATYFSTAASFFTDVDLIAVVGEDFPDEYVTFLKSRGIDVSGLERRSGKTFRWKGEYTYQLNEAHTLDTQLNVLESFRPKIPDHYRTPDTLFLGNIDPELQMDVLNQVERPRIVACDTMNFWIHGKRDALWKVLEKIDVLVINDGEARELGQDFSLVKVAKDVLARGPKYF
;
A
#
# COMPACT_ATOMS: atom_id res chain seq x y z
N MET A 1 19.39 -13.73 -0.24
CA MET A 1 17.99 -13.55 0.20
C MET A 1 17.11 -13.51 -1.04
N GLY A 2 15.80 -13.72 -0.90
CA GLY A 2 14.87 -13.55 -2.02
C GLY A 2 14.52 -12.06 -2.21
N LYS A 3 14.19 -11.64 -3.43
CA LYS A 3 13.83 -10.24 -3.72
C LYS A 3 12.36 -9.96 -3.47
N LEU A 4 12.07 -8.93 -2.66
CA LEU A 4 10.71 -8.48 -2.38
C LEU A 4 10.39 -7.20 -3.17
N LEU A 5 9.46 -7.29 -4.10
CA LEU A 5 8.90 -6.12 -4.78
C LEU A 5 7.76 -5.54 -3.94
N VAL A 6 7.81 -4.25 -3.67
CA VAL A 6 6.78 -3.50 -2.94
C VAL A 6 6.22 -2.42 -3.85
N VAL A 7 4.90 -2.39 -4.00
CA VAL A 7 4.19 -1.24 -4.58
C VAL A 7 3.28 -0.65 -3.51
N GLY A 8 3.21 0.67 -3.41
CA GLY A 8 2.35 1.33 -2.43
C GLY A 8 2.46 2.85 -2.51
N SER A 9 1.80 3.54 -1.59
CA SER A 9 1.90 4.99 -1.49
C SER A 9 3.16 5.40 -0.74
N VAL A 10 3.78 6.48 -1.22
CA VAL A 10 4.77 7.28 -0.48
C VAL A 10 4.14 8.66 -0.32
N ALA A 11 3.99 9.11 0.92
CA ALA A 11 3.02 10.15 1.27
C ALA A 11 3.55 11.16 2.28
N PHE A 12 2.81 12.26 2.38
CA PHE A 12 2.78 13.10 3.57
C PHE A 12 1.50 12.92 4.35
N ASP A 13 1.62 12.51 5.60
CA ASP A 13 0.50 12.28 6.48
C ASP A 13 0.39 13.41 7.51
N THR A 14 -0.83 13.88 7.74
CA THR A 14 -1.16 14.73 8.89
C THR A 14 -2.02 13.93 9.85
N VAL A 15 -1.49 13.63 11.03
CA VAL A 15 -2.12 12.74 12.00
C VAL A 15 -2.43 13.51 13.27
N ARG A 16 -3.72 13.56 13.62
CA ARG A 16 -4.21 14.14 14.87
C ARG A 16 -4.62 13.05 15.85
N THR A 17 -4.28 13.23 17.12
CA THR A 17 -4.77 12.43 18.23
C THR A 17 -5.36 13.37 19.29
N PRO A 18 -6.03 12.86 20.34
CA PRO A 18 -6.46 13.72 21.46
C PRO A 18 -5.30 14.34 22.23
N PHE A 19 -4.06 13.92 21.98
CA PHE A 19 -2.86 14.31 22.73
C PHE A 19 -1.88 15.16 21.93
N GLY A 20 -2.14 15.38 20.64
CA GLY A 20 -1.25 16.16 19.77
C GLY A 20 -1.51 15.93 18.28
N GLU A 21 -0.82 16.71 17.45
CA GLU A 21 -0.88 16.64 16.00
C GLU A 21 0.53 16.65 15.41
N ALA A 22 0.75 15.81 14.40
CA ALA A 22 1.93 15.85 13.55
C ALA A 22 1.48 16.15 12.12
N THR A 23 2.12 17.11 11.47
CA THR A 23 1.71 17.63 10.16
C THR A 23 2.76 17.33 9.10
N GLU A 24 2.29 16.85 7.94
CA GLU A 24 3.12 16.49 6.77
C GLU A 24 4.35 15.63 7.12
N VAL A 25 4.16 14.62 7.98
CA VAL A 25 5.22 13.64 8.27
C VAL A 25 5.32 12.60 7.15
N LEU A 26 6.51 12.05 6.94
CA LEU A 26 6.69 10.96 5.99
C LEU A 26 5.77 9.78 6.36
N GLY A 27 5.01 9.32 5.38
CA GLY A 27 4.08 8.22 5.52
C GLY A 27 3.88 7.43 4.25
N GLY A 28 2.71 6.81 4.12
CA GLY A 28 2.34 5.96 3.00
C GLY A 28 2.69 4.49 3.19
N SER A 29 1.86 3.61 2.61
CA SER A 29 1.90 2.16 2.83
C SER A 29 3.23 1.54 2.41
N ALA A 30 3.76 1.94 1.25
CA ALA A 30 5.04 1.44 0.77
C ALA A 30 6.20 1.88 1.66
N THR A 31 6.17 3.10 2.19
CA THR A 31 7.23 3.59 3.10
C THR A 31 7.31 2.73 4.36
N TYR A 32 6.17 2.52 5.03
CA TYR A 32 6.12 1.73 6.26
C TYR A 32 6.52 0.28 6.01
N PHE A 33 5.91 -0.37 5.01
CA PHE A 33 6.16 -1.77 4.72
C PHE A 33 7.60 -2.02 4.27
N SER A 34 8.13 -1.21 3.35
CA SER A 34 9.51 -1.36 2.86
C SER A 34 10.53 -1.15 3.97
N THR A 35 10.30 -0.17 4.84
CA THR A 35 11.18 0.08 6.00
C THR A 35 11.18 -1.12 6.94
N ALA A 36 10.02 -1.70 7.26
CA ALA A 36 9.94 -2.88 8.12
C ALA A 36 10.57 -4.11 7.46
N ALA A 37 10.28 -4.36 6.17
CA ALA A 37 10.79 -5.50 5.42
C ALA A 37 12.31 -5.47 5.23
N SER A 38 12.91 -4.28 5.16
CA SER A 38 14.37 -4.10 5.00
C SER A 38 15.22 -4.71 6.11
N PHE A 39 14.63 -4.98 7.28
CA PHE A 39 15.31 -5.70 8.37
C PHE A 39 15.47 -7.21 8.08
N PHE A 40 14.74 -7.74 7.11
CA PHE A 40 14.64 -9.18 6.86
C PHE A 40 15.07 -9.58 5.45
N THR A 41 14.96 -8.68 4.47
CA THR A 41 15.23 -9.00 3.06
C THR A 41 15.55 -7.76 2.23
N ASP A 42 16.06 -7.99 1.02
CA ASP A 42 16.27 -6.94 0.02
C ASP A 42 14.92 -6.50 -0.57
N VAL A 43 14.70 -5.18 -0.65
CA VAL A 43 13.41 -4.58 -1.04
C VAL A 43 13.58 -3.71 -2.28
N ASP A 44 12.77 -3.99 -3.30
CA ASP A 44 12.63 -3.21 -4.52
C ASP A 44 11.33 -2.38 -4.43
N LEU A 45 11.43 -1.06 -4.49
CA LEU A 45 10.27 -0.16 -4.33
C LEU A 45 9.77 0.40 -5.67
N ILE A 46 8.45 0.27 -5.90
CA ILE A 46 7.68 0.98 -6.92
C ILE A 46 6.76 2.00 -6.24
N ALA A 47 6.97 3.27 -6.53
CA ALA A 47 6.11 4.35 -6.05
C ALA A 47 6.24 5.60 -6.93
N VAL A 48 5.41 6.60 -6.67
CA VAL A 48 5.51 7.93 -7.29
C VAL A 48 5.46 9.02 -6.23
N VAL A 49 6.25 10.06 -6.42
CA VAL A 49 6.25 11.26 -5.59
C VAL A 49 6.26 12.54 -6.45
N GLY A 50 5.83 13.65 -5.85
CA GLY A 50 5.84 14.95 -6.49
C GLY A 50 7.22 15.61 -6.49
N GLU A 51 7.32 16.75 -7.14
CA GLU A 51 8.50 17.62 -7.07
C GLU A 51 8.74 18.12 -5.63
N ASP A 52 7.69 18.20 -4.83
CA ASP A 52 7.72 18.63 -3.43
C ASP A 52 8.33 17.61 -2.46
N PHE A 53 8.68 16.39 -2.90
CA PHE A 53 9.20 15.35 -2.00
C PHE A 53 10.70 15.52 -1.66
N PRO A 54 11.08 15.78 -0.40
CA PRO A 54 12.47 15.99 -0.01
C PRO A 54 13.39 14.80 -0.28
N ASP A 55 14.60 15.10 -0.74
CA ASP A 55 15.63 14.07 -1.02
C ASP A 55 16.13 13.37 0.26
N GLU A 56 15.93 13.96 1.43
CA GLU A 56 16.24 13.33 2.72
C GLU A 56 15.45 12.04 2.95
N TYR A 57 14.19 11.97 2.50
CA TYR A 57 13.37 10.76 2.65
C TYR A 57 13.78 9.68 1.65
N VAL A 58 14.21 10.07 0.46
CA VAL A 58 14.82 9.14 -0.51
C VAL A 58 16.13 8.58 0.05
N THR A 59 16.93 9.44 0.68
CA THR A 59 18.18 9.05 1.35
C THR A 59 17.91 8.11 2.53
N PHE A 60 16.87 8.37 3.32
CA PHE A 60 16.43 7.48 4.38
C PHE A 60 16.09 6.08 3.84
N LEU A 61 15.27 5.97 2.80
CA LEU A 61 14.93 4.67 2.19
C LEU A 61 16.18 3.93 1.70
N LYS A 62 17.07 4.62 0.99
CA LYS A 62 18.36 4.04 0.54
C LYS A 62 19.24 3.59 1.70
N SER A 63 19.26 4.34 2.81
CA SER A 63 20.03 3.98 4.01
C SER A 63 19.56 2.67 4.67
N ARG A 64 18.34 2.23 4.35
CA ARG A 64 17.79 0.94 4.75
C ARG A 64 18.08 -0.19 3.75
N GLY A 65 18.83 0.06 2.68
CA GLY A 65 19.09 -0.92 1.62
C GLY A 65 17.91 -1.15 0.67
N ILE A 66 16.92 -0.23 0.65
CA ILE A 66 15.79 -0.28 -0.28
C ILE A 66 16.24 0.26 -1.65
N ASP A 67 16.03 -0.51 -2.71
CA ASP A 67 16.25 -0.05 -4.08
C ASP A 67 15.07 0.81 -4.53
N VAL A 68 15.36 2.08 -4.79
CA VAL A 68 14.39 3.09 -5.22
C VAL A 68 14.47 3.38 -6.72
N SER A 69 15.07 2.49 -7.52
CA SER A 69 15.11 2.60 -8.99
C SER A 69 13.71 2.67 -9.62
N GLY A 70 12.70 2.16 -8.92
CA GLY A 70 11.28 2.25 -9.30
C GLY A 70 10.51 3.43 -8.69
N LEU A 71 11.17 4.34 -7.95
CA LEU A 71 10.56 5.56 -7.43
C LEU A 71 10.55 6.64 -8.52
N GLU A 72 9.37 6.92 -9.07
CA GLU A 72 9.21 7.95 -10.08
C GLU A 72 8.96 9.32 -9.43
N ARG A 73 9.61 10.37 -9.95
CA ARG A 73 9.30 11.76 -9.56
C ARG A 73 8.57 12.45 -10.70
N ARG A 74 7.40 13.00 -10.42
CA ARG A 74 6.54 13.67 -11.41
C ARG A 74 6.27 15.12 -11.02
N SER A 75 5.96 15.94 -12.02
CA SER A 75 5.47 17.29 -11.77
C SER A 75 4.13 17.25 -11.05
N GLY A 76 3.98 18.11 -10.04
CA GLY A 76 2.84 18.12 -9.12
C GLY A 76 3.24 17.76 -7.69
N LYS A 77 2.22 17.53 -6.87
CA LYS A 77 2.34 17.30 -5.43
C LYS A 77 2.41 15.82 -5.08
N THR A 78 3.11 15.48 -4.01
CA THR A 78 3.09 14.14 -3.42
C THR A 78 1.72 13.85 -2.82
N PHE A 79 1.31 12.58 -2.81
CA PHE A 79 0.08 12.12 -2.15
C PHE A 79 0.02 12.63 -0.71
N ARG A 80 -1.15 13.11 -0.29
CA ARG A 80 -1.39 13.59 1.07
C ARG A 80 -2.60 12.93 1.69
N TRP A 81 -2.45 12.50 2.93
CA TRP A 81 -3.55 11.98 3.73
C TRP A 81 -3.63 12.73 5.05
N LYS A 82 -4.84 13.04 5.49
CA LYS A 82 -5.09 13.61 6.81
C LYS A 82 -6.05 12.69 7.56
N GLY A 83 -5.63 12.26 8.74
CA GLY A 83 -6.42 11.40 9.60
C GLY A 83 -6.43 11.86 11.05
N GLU A 84 -7.45 11.42 11.76
CA GLU A 84 -7.53 11.60 13.20
C GLU A 84 -7.85 10.30 13.92
N TYR A 85 -7.28 10.16 15.12
CA TYR A 85 -7.62 9.12 16.07
C TYR A 85 -8.43 9.72 17.22
N THR A 86 -9.37 8.93 17.72
CA THR A 86 -10.11 9.22 18.96
C THR A 86 -9.35 8.68 20.18
N TYR A 87 -9.94 8.78 21.38
CA TYR A 87 -9.36 8.24 22.61
C TYR A 87 -9.16 6.72 22.59
N GLN A 88 -9.82 5.99 21.69
CA GLN A 88 -9.61 4.56 21.51
C GLN A 88 -8.26 4.25 20.81
N LEU A 89 -7.67 5.22 20.10
CA LEU A 89 -6.38 5.10 19.40
C LEU A 89 -6.24 3.83 18.54
N ASN A 90 -7.33 3.39 17.92
CA ASN A 90 -7.37 2.17 17.11
C ASN A 90 -7.67 2.48 15.65
N GLU A 91 -8.85 3.03 15.39
CA GLU A 91 -9.29 3.35 14.04
C GLU A 91 -9.00 4.82 13.72
N ALA A 92 -8.45 5.05 12.52
CA ALA A 92 -8.25 6.38 11.99
C ALA A 92 -9.49 6.83 11.20
N HIS A 93 -10.00 8.02 11.50
CA HIS A 93 -10.98 8.69 10.66
C HIS A 93 -10.25 9.51 9.60
N THR A 94 -10.47 9.17 8.33
CA THR A 94 -9.92 9.95 7.21
C THR A 94 -10.67 11.27 7.09
N LEU A 95 -9.94 12.38 7.21
CA LEU A 95 -10.45 13.75 7.09
C LEU A 95 -10.23 14.33 5.70
N ASP A 96 -9.12 13.98 5.05
CA ASP A 96 -8.79 14.41 3.69
C ASP A 96 -7.90 13.39 2.99
N THR A 97 -8.05 13.28 1.67
CA THR A 97 -7.22 12.42 0.82
C THR A 97 -7.00 13.10 -0.51
N GLN A 98 -5.74 13.42 -0.81
CA GLN A 98 -5.34 14.06 -2.05
C GLN A 98 -4.44 13.10 -2.82
N LEU A 99 -5.01 12.47 -3.86
CA LEU A 99 -4.28 11.50 -4.69
C LEU A 99 -3.06 12.14 -5.37
N ASN A 100 -3.21 13.37 -5.85
CA ASN A 100 -2.16 14.14 -6.53
C ASN A 100 -1.47 13.30 -7.63
N VAL A 101 -0.13 13.25 -7.66
CA VAL A 101 0.62 12.48 -8.68
C VAL A 101 0.24 10.99 -8.73
N LEU A 102 -0.33 10.43 -7.65
CA LEU A 102 -0.79 9.04 -7.61
C LEU A 102 -1.99 8.79 -8.54
N GLU A 103 -2.86 9.79 -8.76
CA GLU A 103 -4.09 9.66 -9.56
C GLU A 103 -3.81 9.19 -11.01
N SER A 104 -2.76 9.75 -11.61
CA SER A 104 -2.34 9.46 -12.98
C SER A 104 -1.16 8.48 -13.05
N PHE A 105 -0.79 7.89 -11.91
CA PHE A 105 0.35 7.00 -11.84
C PHE A 105 0.08 5.69 -12.59
N ARG A 106 0.99 5.35 -13.50
CA ARG A 106 1.01 4.09 -14.24
C ARG A 106 2.46 3.61 -14.19
N PRO A 107 2.80 2.71 -13.25
CA PRO A 107 4.18 2.32 -13.03
C PRO A 107 4.73 1.60 -14.26
N LYS A 108 5.97 1.94 -14.63
CA LYS A 108 6.78 1.14 -15.56
C LYS A 108 7.76 0.35 -14.73
N ILE A 109 7.54 -0.97 -14.63
CA ILE A 109 8.41 -1.82 -13.82
C ILE A 109 9.79 -1.97 -14.50
N PRO A 110 10.90 -1.55 -13.84
CA PRO A 110 12.24 -1.77 -14.34
C PRO A 110 12.50 -3.26 -14.63
N ASP A 111 13.27 -3.58 -15.66
CA ASP A 111 13.46 -4.98 -16.08
C ASP A 111 14.01 -5.87 -14.95
N HIS A 112 14.88 -5.34 -14.10
CA HIS A 112 15.46 -6.06 -12.96
C HIS A 112 14.48 -6.32 -11.80
N TYR A 113 13.29 -5.70 -11.82
CA TYR A 113 12.20 -5.92 -10.85
C TYR A 113 11.13 -6.91 -11.37
N ARG A 114 11.19 -7.35 -12.64
CA ARG A 114 10.11 -8.13 -13.26
C ARG A 114 10.02 -9.59 -12.80
N THR A 115 11.04 -10.10 -12.11
CA THR A 115 11.08 -11.48 -11.61
C THR A 115 11.29 -11.51 -10.09
N PRO A 116 10.36 -10.94 -9.29
CA PRO A 116 10.51 -10.93 -7.84
C PRO A 116 10.23 -12.31 -7.24
N ASP A 117 10.83 -12.63 -6.10
CA ASP A 117 10.51 -13.85 -5.36
C ASP A 117 9.15 -13.75 -4.67
N THR A 118 8.83 -12.55 -4.19
CA THR A 118 7.62 -12.19 -3.46
C THR A 118 7.18 -10.78 -3.84
N LEU A 119 5.87 -10.55 -3.87
CA LEU A 119 5.28 -9.24 -4.16
C LEU A 119 4.36 -8.82 -3.03
N PHE A 120 4.50 -7.57 -2.59
CA PHE A 120 3.55 -6.91 -1.71
C PHE A 120 2.85 -5.77 -2.44
N LEU A 121 1.54 -5.94 -2.64
CA LEU A 121 0.62 -4.96 -3.16
C LEU A 121 0.10 -4.11 -1.99
N GLY A 122 0.87 -3.10 -1.61
CA GLY A 122 0.49 -2.15 -0.57
C GLY A 122 -0.69 -1.27 -0.98
N ASN A 123 -1.26 -0.57 0.01
CA ASN A 123 -2.52 0.15 -0.11
C ASN A 123 -2.39 1.33 -1.08
N ILE A 124 -3.00 1.16 -2.25
CA ILE A 124 -3.19 2.12 -3.36
C ILE A 124 -4.38 1.65 -4.20
N ASP A 125 -4.65 2.36 -5.30
CA ASP A 125 -5.70 2.02 -6.24
C ASP A 125 -5.62 0.54 -6.70
N PRO A 126 -6.68 -0.26 -6.54
CA PRO A 126 -6.67 -1.68 -6.91
C PRO A 126 -6.42 -1.90 -8.42
N GLU A 127 -6.76 -0.94 -9.29
CA GLU A 127 -6.43 -1.04 -10.70
C GLU A 127 -4.91 -0.96 -10.93
N LEU A 128 -4.21 -0.17 -10.10
CA LEU A 128 -2.76 -0.05 -10.13
C LEU A 128 -2.09 -1.28 -9.51
N GLN A 129 -2.65 -1.82 -8.42
CA GLN A 129 -2.21 -3.11 -7.86
C GLN A 129 -2.28 -4.22 -8.92
N MET A 130 -3.39 -4.28 -9.67
CA MET A 130 -3.56 -5.22 -10.79
C MET A 130 -2.57 -4.97 -11.94
N ASP A 131 -2.33 -3.71 -12.30
CA ASP A 131 -1.36 -3.33 -13.35
C ASP A 131 0.05 -3.84 -13.02
N VAL A 132 0.53 -3.61 -11.79
CA VAL A 132 1.83 -4.14 -11.33
C VAL A 132 1.87 -5.67 -11.38
N LEU A 133 0.82 -6.33 -10.90
CA LEU A 133 0.74 -7.78 -10.91
C LEU A 133 0.83 -8.38 -12.32
N ASN A 134 0.32 -7.68 -13.35
CA ASN A 134 0.36 -8.12 -14.74
C ASN A 134 1.70 -7.82 -15.43
N GLN A 135 2.52 -6.93 -14.88
CA GLN A 135 3.83 -6.55 -15.46
C GLN A 135 5.00 -7.40 -14.95
N VAL A 136 4.78 -8.27 -13.97
CA VAL A 136 5.80 -9.14 -13.38
C VAL A 136 5.51 -10.61 -13.64
N GLU A 137 6.55 -11.42 -13.67
CA GLU A 137 6.41 -12.87 -13.58
C GLU A 137 5.80 -13.23 -12.22
N ARG A 138 4.82 -14.14 -12.21
CA ARG A 138 4.07 -14.46 -10.99
C ARG A 138 5.05 -14.94 -9.89
N PRO A 139 5.19 -14.20 -8.78
CA PRO A 139 6.07 -14.59 -7.69
C PRO A 139 5.49 -15.77 -6.92
N ARG A 140 6.29 -16.33 -6.01
CA ARG A 140 5.87 -17.49 -5.20
C ARG A 140 4.72 -17.15 -4.25
N ILE A 141 4.71 -15.90 -3.75
CA ILE A 141 3.67 -15.36 -2.87
C ILE A 141 3.37 -13.93 -3.29
N VAL A 142 2.07 -13.63 -3.43
CA VAL A 142 1.56 -12.26 -3.56
C VAL A 142 0.74 -11.93 -2.31
N ALA A 143 1.17 -10.92 -1.57
CA ALA A 143 0.44 -10.36 -0.44
C ALA A 143 -0.15 -9.00 -0.82
N CYS A 144 -1.26 -8.62 -0.18
CA CYS A 144 -1.95 -7.35 -0.44
C CYS A 144 -2.53 -6.80 0.85
N ASP A 145 -2.51 -5.48 0.99
CA ASP A 145 -3.40 -4.75 1.89
C ASP A 145 -4.24 -3.72 1.09
N THR A 146 -5.19 -3.07 1.76
CA THR A 146 -6.06 -2.06 1.16
C THR A 146 -6.53 -1.09 2.25
N MET A 147 -7.54 -0.26 1.96
CA MET A 147 -8.20 0.59 2.94
C MET A 147 -9.68 0.78 2.61
N ASN A 148 -10.45 1.24 3.59
CA ASN A 148 -11.88 1.60 3.44
C ASN A 148 -12.18 2.46 2.19
N PHE A 149 -11.31 3.43 1.85
CA PHE A 149 -11.47 4.27 0.66
C PHE A 149 -11.60 3.44 -0.63
N TRP A 150 -10.79 2.40 -0.82
CA TRP A 150 -10.86 1.53 -1.99
C TRP A 150 -11.95 0.46 -1.87
N ILE A 151 -12.21 -0.04 -0.65
CA ILE A 151 -13.30 -0.98 -0.38
C ILE A 151 -14.65 -0.38 -0.77
N HIS A 152 -14.87 0.92 -0.52
CA HIS A 152 -16.09 1.62 -0.88
C HIS A 152 -16.05 2.18 -2.31
N GLY A 153 -14.95 2.80 -2.71
CA GLY A 153 -14.86 3.53 -3.98
C GLY A 153 -14.64 2.65 -5.21
N LYS A 154 -13.94 1.52 -5.07
CA LYS A 154 -13.53 0.63 -6.17
C LYS A 154 -13.67 -0.85 -5.82
N ARG A 155 -14.76 -1.21 -5.14
CA ARG A 155 -15.02 -2.56 -4.64
C ARG A 155 -14.82 -3.68 -5.67
N ASP A 156 -15.35 -3.52 -6.87
CA ASP A 156 -15.26 -4.55 -7.91
C ASP A 156 -13.83 -4.71 -8.43
N ALA A 157 -13.07 -3.62 -8.55
CA ALA A 157 -11.67 -3.68 -8.93
C ALA A 157 -10.83 -4.33 -7.83
N LEU A 158 -11.11 -4.03 -6.56
CA LEU A 158 -10.47 -4.67 -5.43
C LEU A 158 -10.71 -6.19 -5.44
N TRP A 159 -11.95 -6.65 -5.62
CA TRP A 159 -12.24 -8.08 -5.70
C TRP A 159 -11.47 -8.80 -6.81
N LYS A 160 -11.27 -8.16 -7.97
CA LYS A 160 -10.42 -8.71 -9.03
C LYS A 160 -8.97 -8.89 -8.60
N VAL A 161 -8.42 -7.99 -7.78
CA VAL A 161 -7.08 -8.15 -7.18
C VAL A 161 -7.10 -9.32 -6.21
N LEU A 162 -8.09 -9.38 -5.31
CA LEU A 162 -8.18 -10.42 -4.29
C LEU A 162 -8.25 -11.85 -4.88
N GLU A 163 -8.89 -12.01 -6.04
CA GLU A 163 -8.91 -13.28 -6.79
C GLU A 163 -7.53 -13.77 -7.26
N LYS A 164 -6.51 -12.91 -7.27
CA LYS A 164 -5.18 -13.19 -7.86
C LYS A 164 -4.04 -13.26 -6.85
N ILE A 165 -4.28 -12.87 -5.60
CA ILE A 165 -3.28 -12.86 -4.53
C ILE A 165 -3.33 -14.14 -3.69
N ASP A 166 -2.31 -14.33 -2.85
CA ASP A 166 -2.23 -15.45 -1.91
C ASP A 166 -2.56 -15.03 -0.46
N VAL A 167 -2.19 -13.81 -0.05
CA VAL A 167 -2.38 -13.32 1.33
C VAL A 167 -3.07 -11.96 1.30
N LEU A 168 -4.16 -11.80 2.03
CA LEU A 168 -4.78 -10.50 2.29
C LEU A 168 -4.52 -10.10 3.74
N VAL A 169 -4.08 -8.86 3.98
CA VAL A 169 -3.86 -8.29 5.30
C VAL A 169 -4.72 -7.03 5.44
N ILE A 170 -5.71 -7.08 6.32
CA ILE A 170 -6.60 -5.95 6.62
C ILE A 170 -6.98 -5.95 8.10
N ASN A 171 -7.38 -4.80 8.63
CA ASN A 171 -7.89 -4.73 10.00
C ASN A 171 -9.35 -5.25 10.10
N ASP A 172 -9.87 -5.35 11.33
CA ASP A 172 -11.20 -5.91 11.57
C ASP A 172 -12.34 -5.00 11.09
N GLY A 173 -12.15 -3.68 11.05
CA GLY A 173 -13.08 -2.73 10.43
C GLY A 173 -13.19 -2.94 8.93
N GLU A 174 -12.06 -2.93 8.23
CA GLU A 174 -11.95 -3.20 6.80
C GLU A 174 -12.49 -4.58 6.43
N ALA A 175 -12.23 -5.60 7.26
CA ALA A 175 -12.77 -6.94 7.06
C ALA A 175 -14.31 -6.93 7.07
N ARG A 176 -14.93 -6.27 8.05
CA ARG A 176 -16.39 -6.17 8.13
C ARG A 176 -16.97 -5.38 6.96
N GLU A 177 -16.32 -4.30 6.53
CA GLU A 177 -16.73 -3.52 5.34
C GLU A 177 -16.58 -4.33 4.05
N LEU A 178 -15.48 -5.06 3.89
CA LEU A 178 -15.22 -5.91 2.74
C LEU A 178 -16.22 -7.07 2.66
N GLY A 179 -16.45 -7.77 3.77
CA GLY A 179 -17.37 -8.92 3.83
C GLY A 179 -18.85 -8.55 3.98
N GLN A 180 -19.15 -7.31 4.36
CA GLN A 180 -20.51 -6.83 4.67
C GLN A 180 -21.22 -7.68 5.74
N ASP A 181 -20.46 -8.24 6.70
CA ASP A 181 -20.95 -9.01 7.84
C ASP A 181 -20.10 -8.68 9.08
N PHE A 182 -20.73 -8.62 10.26
CA PHE A 182 -20.05 -8.34 11.53
C PHE A 182 -19.20 -9.50 12.03
N SER A 183 -19.52 -10.73 11.62
CA SER A 183 -18.83 -11.96 12.03
C SER A 183 -17.56 -12.16 11.21
N LEU A 184 -16.41 -11.87 11.83
CA LEU A 184 -15.09 -12.07 11.20
C LEU A 184 -14.87 -13.52 10.71
N VAL A 185 -15.45 -14.51 11.39
CA VAL A 185 -15.36 -15.92 10.97
C VAL A 185 -16.08 -16.17 9.65
N LYS A 186 -17.23 -15.53 9.42
CA LYS A 186 -17.95 -15.62 8.14
C LYS A 186 -17.23 -14.85 7.05
N VAL A 187 -16.82 -13.61 7.35
CA VAL A 187 -16.05 -12.76 6.43
C VAL A 187 -14.81 -13.51 5.94
N ALA A 188 -14.03 -14.09 6.85
CA ALA A 188 -12.82 -14.83 6.49
C ALA A 188 -13.13 -16.00 5.54
N LYS A 189 -14.18 -16.79 5.82
CA LYS A 189 -14.60 -17.89 4.95
C LYS A 189 -14.99 -17.40 3.55
N ASP A 190 -15.75 -16.31 3.48
CA ASP A 190 -16.24 -15.77 2.21
C ASP A 190 -15.13 -15.15 1.37
N VAL A 191 -14.17 -14.47 2.01
CA VAL A 191 -12.98 -13.91 1.35
C VAL A 191 -12.08 -15.04 0.85
N LEU A 192 -11.74 -16.01 1.69
CA LEU A 192 -10.88 -17.14 1.32
C LEU A 192 -11.49 -18.01 0.21
N ALA A 193 -12.82 -18.12 0.16
CA ALA A 193 -13.51 -18.84 -0.91
C ALA A 193 -13.41 -18.17 -2.29
N ARG A 194 -13.00 -16.90 -2.35
CA ARG A 194 -12.96 -16.10 -3.59
C ARG A 194 -11.56 -15.91 -4.17
N GLY A 195 -10.49 -16.12 -3.41
CA GLY A 195 -9.15 -15.89 -3.96
C GLY A 195 -8.00 -16.13 -2.99
N PRO A 196 -7.85 -15.29 -1.96
CA PRO A 196 -6.72 -15.39 -1.05
C PRO A 196 -6.67 -16.76 -0.37
N LYS A 197 -5.48 -17.32 -0.21
CA LYS A 197 -5.25 -18.57 0.52
C LYS A 197 -5.11 -18.33 2.01
N TYR A 198 -4.71 -17.12 2.39
CA TYR A 198 -4.52 -16.67 3.76
C TYR A 198 -5.20 -15.31 3.97
N PHE A 199 -5.84 -15.15 5.12
CA PHE A 199 -6.61 -13.98 5.56
C PHE A 199 -6.42 -13.80 7.06
#